data_AF-A0A317YNA7-F1
#
_entry.id   AF-A0A317YNA7-F1
#
_cell.length_a   1.000
_cell.length_b   1.000
_cell.length_c   1.000
_cell.angle_alpha   90.00
_cell.angle_beta   90.00
_cell.angle_gamma   90.00
#
_symmetry.space_group_name_H-M   'P 1'
#
loop_
_entity.id
_entity.type
_entity.pdbx_description
1 polymer ?
#
loop_
_entity_poly.entity_id
_entity_poly.type
_entity_poly.pdbx_seq_one_letter_code
_entity_poly.pdbx_strand_id
1 'polypeptide(L)'
;QGFFDIPIDHLMGVPILAKHFKDDPNINPEECVVVSPDHGGVTRARKLADILKTPIAIIDKRRPRPNVAEVMNIVGEIEGRTSIIIDDII
;
A
#
# COMPACT_ATOMS: atom_id res chain seq x y z
N GLN A 1 -10.86 5.89 16.50
CA GLN A 1 -11.52 7.09 17.07
C GLN A 1 -12.43 6.76 18.24
N GLY A 2 -13.14 5.62 18.27
CA GLY A 2 -14.10 5.31 19.36
C GLY A 2 -13.52 4.96 20.75
N PHE A 3 -12.26 5.31 21.04
CA PHE A 3 -11.61 5.05 22.35
C PHE A 3 -11.45 6.33 23.18
N PHE A 4 -11.82 7.49 22.64
CA PHE A 4 -11.66 8.78 23.30
C PHE A 4 -12.99 9.50 23.34
N ASP A 5 -13.29 10.11 24.49
CA ASP A 5 -14.50 10.92 24.72
C ASP A 5 -14.28 12.41 24.39
N ILE A 6 -13.15 12.73 23.76
CA ILE A 6 -12.76 14.09 23.33
C ILE A 6 -12.53 14.13 21.81
N PRO A 7 -12.66 15.30 21.15
CA PRO A 7 -12.41 15.43 19.72
C PRO A 7 -10.99 15.00 19.33
N ILE A 8 -10.88 14.31 18.18
CA ILE A 8 -9.60 13.87 17.61
C ILE A 8 -9.57 14.17 16.12
N ASP A 9 -8.48 14.82 15.69
CA ASP A 9 -8.12 14.94 14.29
C ASP A 9 -7.19 13.80 13.87
N HIS A 10 -7.69 12.91 13.01
CA HIS A 10 -6.88 11.84 12.43
C HIS A 10 -6.31 12.31 11.09
N LEU A 11 -5.11 12.88 11.13
CA LEU A 11 -4.41 13.34 9.94
C LEU A 11 -3.92 12.16 9.10
N MET A 12 -4.05 12.30 7.77
CA MET A 12 -3.70 11.25 6.82
C MET A 12 -2.41 11.61 6.07
N GLY A 13 -1.41 10.72 6.09
CA GLY A 13 -0.16 10.90 5.34
C GLY A 13 -0.24 10.60 3.84
N VAL A 14 -1.23 9.82 3.40
CA VAL A 14 -1.38 9.36 2.01
C VAL A 14 -1.31 10.48 0.96
N PRO A 15 -1.98 11.65 1.14
CA PRO A 15 -1.89 12.74 0.15
C PRO A 15 -0.47 13.29 -0.03
N ILE A 16 0.32 13.35 1.05
CA ILE A 16 1.71 13.85 1.01
C ILE A 16 2.60 12.83 0.30
N LEU A 17 2.44 11.54 0.61
CA LEU A 17 3.14 10.46 -0.08
C LEU A 17 2.79 10.40 -1.56
N ALA A 18 1.51 10.57 -1.90
CA ALA A 18 1.06 10.59 -3.29
C ALA A 18 1.67 11.77 -4.06
N LYS A 19 1.80 12.95 -3.43
CA LYS A 19 2.48 14.09 -4.02
C LYS A 19 3.96 13.78 -4.30
N HIS A 20 4.66 13.19 -3.34
CA HIS A 20 6.06 12.79 -3.51
C HIS A 20 6.26 11.91 -4.75
N PHE A 21 5.42 10.89 -4.94
CA PHE A 21 5.53 10.01 -6.11
C PHE A 21 5.07 10.67 -7.43
N LYS A 22 4.15 11.64 -7.39
CA LYS A 22 3.76 12.41 -8.58
C LYS A 22 4.82 13.38 -9.05
N ASP A 23 5.57 13.95 -8.11
CA ASP A 23 6.57 14.97 -8.38
C ASP A 23 7.95 14.34 -8.73
N ASP A 24 8.11 13.02 -8.57
CA ASP A 24 9.34 12.30 -8.93
C ASP A 24 9.40 12.03 -10.45
N PRO A 25 10.37 12.61 -11.18
CA PRO A 25 10.47 12.44 -12.63
C PRO A 25 10.84 11.02 -13.06
N ASN A 26 11.29 10.16 -12.13
CA ASN A 26 11.63 8.77 -12.42
C ASN A 26 10.43 7.82 -12.29
N ILE A 27 9.26 8.35 -11.90
CA ILE A 27 8.06 7.55 -11.66
C ILE A 27 7.04 7.85 -12.75
N ASN A 28 6.84 6.86 -13.62
CA ASN A 28 5.74 6.87 -14.58
C ASN A 28 4.53 6.12 -13.97
N PRO A 29 3.40 6.80 -13.68
CA PRO A 29 2.22 6.16 -13.12
C PRO A 29 1.70 4.97 -13.96
N GLU A 30 1.83 5.01 -15.29
CA GLU A 30 1.33 3.94 -16.17
C GLU A 30 2.13 2.64 -16.02
N GLU A 31 3.39 2.74 -15.60
CA GLU A 31 4.31 1.62 -15.39
C GLU A 31 4.40 1.20 -13.91
N CYS A 32 3.60 1.82 -13.05
CA CYS A 32 3.60 1.55 -11.61
C CYS A 32 2.48 0.62 -11.16
N VAL A 33 2.70 -0.01 -10.01
CA VAL A 33 1.69 -0.72 -9.24
C VAL A 33 1.88 -0.40 -7.77
N VAL A 34 0.82 -0.04 -7.07
CA VAL A 34 0.86 0.20 -5.62
C VAL A 34 0.62 -1.13 -4.91
N VAL A 35 1.50 -1.49 -4.00
CA VAL A 35 1.51 -2.80 -3.35
C VAL A 35 1.20 -2.67 -1.86
N SER A 36 0.20 -3.41 -1.41
CA SER A 36 -0.04 -3.64 0.02
C SER A 36 0.82 -4.81 0.51
N PRO A 37 1.65 -4.63 1.56
CA PRO A 37 2.53 -5.68 2.06
C PRO A 37 1.79 -6.81 2.80
N ASP A 38 0.53 -6.57 3.18
CA ASP A 38 -0.40 -7.54 3.74
C ASP A 38 -1.87 -7.16 3.46
N HIS A 39 -2.81 -7.88 4.07
CA HIS A 39 -4.26 -7.64 3.94
C HIS A 39 -4.77 -6.43 4.73
N GLY A 40 -4.09 -6.05 5.82
CA GLY A 40 -4.48 -4.91 6.67
C GLY A 40 -4.19 -3.56 5.99
N GLY A 41 -3.10 -3.50 5.23
CA GLY A 41 -2.69 -2.31 4.47
C GLY A 41 -3.53 -2.00 3.22
N VAL A 42 -4.44 -2.90 2.80
CA VAL A 42 -5.08 -2.83 1.47
C VAL A 42 -5.86 -1.54 1.26
N THR A 43 -6.55 -1.05 2.30
CA THR A 43 -7.30 0.20 2.22
C THR A 43 -6.36 1.40 2.03
N ARG A 44 -5.15 1.36 2.61
CA ARG A 44 -4.12 2.39 2.48
C ARG A 44 -3.51 2.37 1.07
N ALA A 45 -3.12 1.18 0.60
CA ALA A 45 -2.65 0.96 -0.76
C ALA A 45 -3.66 1.44 -1.81
N ARG A 46 -4.95 1.10 -1.64
CA ARG A 46 -6.01 1.54 -2.56
C ARG A 46 -6.15 3.05 -2.64
N LYS A 47 -6.13 3.74 -1.49
CA LYS A 47 -6.19 5.22 -1.46
C LYS A 47 -5.01 5.85 -2.21
N LEU A 48 -3.81 5.30 -2.06
CA LEU A 48 -2.64 5.80 -2.80
C LEU A 48 -2.80 5.53 -4.30
N ALA A 49 -3.17 4.30 -4.68
CA ALA A 49 -3.41 3.90 -6.07
C ALA A 49 -4.45 4.80 -6.77
N ASP A 50 -5.56 5.12 -6.09
CA ASP A 50 -6.62 5.98 -6.63
C ASP A 50 -6.14 7.42 -6.92
N ILE A 51 -5.22 7.94 -6.11
CA ILE A 51 -4.63 9.27 -6.30
C ILE A 51 -3.59 9.26 -7.42
N LEU A 52 -2.76 8.21 -7.47
CA LEU A 52 -1.71 8.03 -8.48
C LEU A 52 -2.27 7.55 -9.84
N LYS A 53 -3.52 7.06 -9.88
CA LYS A 53 -4.17 6.45 -11.06
C LYS A 53 -3.43 5.20 -11.53
N THR A 54 -3.04 4.35 -10.59
CA THR A 54 -2.28 3.13 -10.84
C THR A 54 -3.02 1.89 -10.35
N PRO A 55 -2.70 0.69 -10.85
CA PRO A 55 -3.23 -0.55 -10.30
C PRO A 55 -2.76 -0.84 -8.87
N ILE A 56 -3.48 -1.73 -8.19
CA ILE A 56 -3.14 -2.25 -6.87
C ILE A 56 -2.72 -3.71 -6.95
N ALA A 57 -1.71 -4.09 -6.17
CA ALA A 57 -1.40 -5.48 -5.84
C ALA A 57 -1.35 -5.68 -4.32
N ILE A 58 -1.56 -6.92 -3.88
CA ILE A 58 -1.62 -7.28 -2.47
C ILE A 58 -0.78 -8.53 -2.25
N ILE A 59 0.08 -8.49 -1.24
CA ILE A 59 0.81 -9.66 -0.78
C ILE A 59 -0.09 -10.44 0.20
N ASP A 60 -0.50 -11.64 -0.18
CA ASP A 60 -1.16 -12.60 0.71
C ASP A 60 -0.08 -13.46 1.38
N LYS A 61 0.29 -13.06 2.60
CA LYS A 61 1.19 -13.82 3.47
C LYS A 61 0.38 -14.81 4.29
N ARG A 62 0.54 -16.11 4.01
CA ARG A 62 -0.08 -17.16 4.84
C ARG A 62 0.96 -17.78 5.77
N ARG A 63 0.66 -17.75 7.06
CA ARG A 63 1.43 -18.44 8.11
C ARG A 63 0.68 -19.72 8.52
N PRO A 64 1.03 -20.88 7.94
CA PRO A 64 0.33 -22.12 8.27
C PRO A 64 0.60 -22.56 9.71
N ARG A 65 1.79 -22.27 10.26
CA ARG A 65 2.23 -22.57 11.63
C ARG A 65 3.29 -21.56 12.09
N PRO A 66 3.50 -21.37 13.41
CA PRO A 66 4.65 -20.63 13.93
C PRO A 66 5.96 -21.21 13.36
N ASN A 67 6.88 -20.34 12.92
CA ASN A 67 8.21 -20.70 12.37
C ASN A 67 8.23 -21.52 11.06
N VAL A 68 7.11 -21.62 10.33
CA VAL A 68 7.11 -22.18 8.96
C VAL A 68 7.23 -21.05 7.94
N ALA A 69 8.00 -21.29 6.87
CA ALA A 69 8.19 -20.35 5.78
C ALA A 69 6.84 -19.80 5.28
N GLU A 70 6.77 -18.47 5.11
CA GLU A 70 5.57 -17.80 4.63
C GLU A 70 5.26 -18.26 3.20
N VAL A 71 4.03 -18.72 2.97
CA VAL A 71 3.55 -18.86 1.59
C VAL A 71 3.18 -17.46 1.14
N MET A 72 3.90 -16.97 0.14
CA MET A 72 3.77 -15.63 -0.40
C MET A 72 3.05 -15.72 -1.74
N ASN A 73 1.78 -15.33 -1.76
CA ASN A 73 1.04 -15.15 -3.00
C ASN A 73 0.89 -13.66 -3.29
N ILE A 74 0.82 -13.29 -4.57
CA ILE A 74 0.58 -11.92 -4.99
C ILE A 74 -0.73 -11.90 -5.76
N VAL A 75 -1.64 -11.03 -5.34
CA VAL A 75 -2.90 -10.76 -6.03
C VAL A 75 -2.74 -9.44 -6.77
N GLY A 76 -2.77 -9.47 -8.10
CA GLY A 76 -2.54 -8.32 -8.97
C GLY A 76 -1.36 -8.55 -9.92
N GLU A 77 -1.31 -7.78 -11.01
CA GLU A 77 -0.23 -7.85 -12.00
C GLU A 77 0.93 -6.93 -11.59
N ILE A 78 2.13 -7.49 -11.45
CA ILE A 78 3.32 -6.76 -10.99
C ILE A 78 4.52 -6.94 -11.91
N GLU A 79 4.47 -7.89 -12.85
CA GLU A 79 5.62 -8.22 -13.68
C GLU A 79 5.95 -7.05 -14.63
N GLY A 80 7.23 -6.67 -14.66
CA GLY A 80 7.69 -5.54 -15.47
C GLY A 80 7.23 -4.15 -14.99
N ARG A 81 6.64 -4.03 -13.79
CA ARG A 81 6.17 -2.76 -13.22
C ARG A 81 7.02 -2.30 -12.04
N THR A 82 7.11 -0.99 -11.86
CA THR A 82 7.67 -0.37 -10.66
C THR A 82 6.71 -0.54 -9.49
N SER A 83 7.15 -1.22 -8.43
CA SER A 83 6.32 -1.49 -7.25
C SER A 83 6.48 -0.40 -6.19
N ILE A 84 5.39 0.29 -5.87
CA ILE A 84 5.32 1.28 -4.78
C ILE A 84 4.68 0.59 -3.57
N ILE A 85 5.49 0.19 -2.60
CA ILE A 85 5.00 -0.45 -1.36
C ILE A 85 4.63 0.63 -0.35
N ILE A 86 3.46 0.51 0.27
CA ILE A 86 3.00 1.43 1.32
C ILE A 86 2.52 0.67 2.55
N ASP A 87 2.99 1.10 3.72
CA ASP A 87 2.55 0.63 5.02
C ASP A 87 2.26 1.83 5.96
N ASP A 88 1.72 1.60 7.15
CA ASP A 88 1.68 2.66 8.18
C ASP A 88 2.99 2.82 8.94
N ILE A 89 3.67 1.71 9.27
CA ILE A 89 4.89 1.68 10.06
C ILE A 89 5.79 0.56 9.53
N ILE A 90 7.13 0.73 9.62
CA ILE A 90 8.14 -0.30 9.32
C ILE A 90 8.85 -0.69 10.61
#